data_AF-A0A183PA02-F1
#
_entry.id   AF-A0A183PA02-F1
#
_cell.length_a   1.000
_cell.length_b   1.000
_cell.length_c   1.000
_cell.angle_alpha   90.00
_cell.angle_beta   90.00
_cell.angle_gamma   90.00
#
_symmetry.space_group_name_H-M   'P 1'
#
loop_
_entity.id
_entity.type
_entity.pdbx_description
1 polymer ?
#
loop_
_entity_poly.entity_id
_entity_poly.type
_entity_poly.pdbx_seq_one_letter_code
_entity_poly.pdbx_strand_id
1 'polypeptide(L)'
;MNISLEQLKAYTERQEKRFEESQIRIVEALMQKFCLSQQNPVFGESQVSHTDPVINAIHEFNFDGVAGVTFESWFKKYEDLFYIDLCKLDDASKVRILLRKLGTMEHECNSNFILPKNPRDFIFDETVKTLAQIFGELSSI
;
A
#
# COMPACT_ATOMS: atom_id res chain seq x y z
N MET A 1 -0.74 -61.84 -20.44
CA MET A 1 -0.74 -60.63 -21.28
C MET A 1 0.63 -60.00 -21.17
N ASN A 2 1.34 -59.92 -22.29
CA ASN A 2 2.74 -59.52 -22.39
C ASN A 2 2.69 -58.07 -22.86
N ILE A 3 3.05 -57.13 -21.98
CA ILE A 3 3.11 -55.72 -22.34
C ILE A 3 4.23 -55.57 -23.36
N SER A 4 3.90 -55.09 -24.57
CA SER A 4 4.89 -54.82 -25.62
C SER A 4 5.82 -53.69 -25.17
N LEU A 5 7.09 -53.73 -25.61
CA LEU A 5 8.06 -52.65 -25.36
C LEU A 5 7.50 -51.28 -25.77
N GLU A 6 6.69 -51.26 -26.82
CA GLU A 6 6.02 -50.07 -27.33
C GLU A 6 4.98 -49.50 -26.34
N GLN A 7 4.25 -50.39 -25.66
CA GLN A 7 3.28 -49.99 -24.62
C GLN A 7 4.00 -49.47 -23.37
N LEU A 8 5.15 -50.05 -23.02
CA LEU A 8 5.96 -49.56 -21.90
C LEU A 8 6.53 -48.17 -22.20
N LYS A 9 7.04 -47.95 -23.41
CA LYS A 9 7.55 -46.64 -23.85
C LYS A 9 6.45 -45.58 -23.84
N ALA A 10 5.29 -45.90 -24.41
CA ALA A 10 4.14 -45.00 -24.42
C ALA A 10 3.63 -44.68 -23.01
N TYR A 11 3.72 -45.62 -22.07
CA TYR A 11 3.36 -45.39 -20.68
C TYR A 11 4.30 -44.38 -20.00
N THR A 12 5.61 -44.54 -20.18
CA THR A 12 6.62 -43.64 -19.59
C THR A 12 6.51 -42.23 -20.15
N GLU A 13 6.39 -42.10 -21.48
CA GLU A 13 6.22 -40.80 -22.14
C GLU A 13 4.92 -40.11 -21.69
N ARG A 14 3.84 -40.89 -21.49
CA ARG A 14 2.58 -40.36 -20.95
C ARG A 14 2.70 -39.92 -19.49
N GLN A 15 3.52 -40.59 -18.69
CA GLN A 15 3.80 -40.16 -17.31
C GLN A 15 4.53 -38.82 -17.28
N GLU A 16 5.58 -38.69 -18.09
CA GLU A 16 6.40 -37.47 -18.19
C GLU A 16 5.56 -36.28 -18.67
N LYS A 17 4.79 -36.46 -19.74
CA LYS A 17 3.88 -35.43 -20.25
C LYS A 17 2.88 -34.97 -19.20
N ARG A 18 2.29 -35.89 -18.43
CA ARG A 18 1.37 -35.53 -17.34
C ARG A 18 2.05 -34.74 -16.23
N PHE A 19 3.30 -35.06 -15.93
CA PHE A 19 4.06 -34.32 -14.93
C PHE A 19 4.33 -32.89 -15.40
N GLU A 20 4.79 -32.70 -16.64
CA GLU A 20 5.02 -31.39 -17.24
C GLU A 20 3.73 -30.56 -17.31
N GLU A 21 2.63 -31.14 -17.80
CA GLU A 21 1.31 -30.49 -17.83
C GLU A 21 0.86 -30.08 -16.41
N SER A 22 1.17 -30.89 -15.39
CA SER A 22 0.88 -30.54 -14.00
C SER A 22 1.73 -29.38 -13.50
N GLN A 23 3.03 -29.33 -13.84
CA GLN A 23 3.92 -28.23 -13.48
C GLN A 23 3.46 -26.92 -14.14
N ILE A 24 3.13 -26.96 -15.44
CA ILE A 24 2.61 -25.82 -16.18
C ILE A 24 1.32 -25.31 -15.52
N ARG A 25 0.36 -26.17 -15.21
CA ARG A 25 -0.87 -25.75 -14.53
C ARG A 25 -0.64 -25.12 -13.16
N ILE A 26 0.34 -25.61 -12.40
CA ILE A 26 0.69 -25.01 -11.11
C ILE A 26 1.28 -23.61 -11.32
N VAL A 27 2.21 -23.46 -12.26
CA VAL A 27 2.83 -22.16 -12.58
C VAL A 27 1.78 -21.19 -13.12
N GLU A 28 0.90 -21.62 -14.02
CA GLU A 28 -0.22 -20.81 -14.51
C GLU A 28 -1.17 -20.41 -13.37
N ALA A 29 -1.52 -21.32 -12.46
CA ALA A 29 -2.37 -21.00 -11.32
C ALA A 29 -1.69 -20.02 -10.35
N LEU A 30 -0.38 -20.15 -10.13
CA LEU A 30 0.40 -19.22 -9.32
C LEU A 30 0.49 -17.85 -9.99
N MET A 31 0.74 -17.81 -11.30
CA MET A 31 0.83 -16.58 -12.08
C MET A 31 -0.53 -15.89 -12.19
N GLN A 32 -1.62 -16.64 -12.38
CA GLN A 32 -2.99 -16.11 -12.32
C GLN A 32 -3.29 -15.55 -10.93
N LYS A 33 -2.98 -16.27 -9.84
CA LYS A 33 -3.15 -15.76 -8.48
C LYS A 33 -2.34 -14.49 -8.23
N PHE A 34 -1.12 -14.41 -8.76
CA PHE A 34 -0.26 -13.25 -8.65
C PHE A 34 -0.78 -12.05 -9.46
N CYS A 35 -1.24 -12.27 -10.69
CA CYS A 35 -1.86 -11.23 -11.52
C CYS A 35 -3.19 -10.75 -10.94
N LEU A 36 -4.04 -11.66 -10.44
CA LEU A 36 -5.29 -11.31 -9.75
C LEU A 36 -5.02 -10.53 -8.45
N SER A 37 -3.94 -10.87 -7.74
CA SER A 37 -3.48 -10.11 -6.57
C SER A 37 -2.96 -8.71 -6.94
N GLN A 38 -2.51 -8.48 -8.18
CA GLN A 38 -2.08 -7.17 -8.68
C GLN A 38 -3.19 -6.39 -9.40
N GLN A 39 -4.27 -7.05 -9.83
CA GLN A 39 -5.39 -6.45 -10.58
C GLN A 39 -6.60 -6.08 -9.71
N ASN A 40 -6.44 -5.95 -8.39
CA ASN A 40 -7.41 -5.25 -7.56
C ASN A 40 -6.99 -3.78 -7.35
N PRO A 41 -7.52 -2.83 -8.13
CA PRO A 41 -7.74 -1.46 -7.70
C PRO A 41 -9.19 -1.32 -7.22
N VAL A 42 -9.66 -2.18 -6.31
CA VAL A 42 -10.90 -1.95 -5.56
C VAL A 42 -10.70 -2.50 -4.17
N PHE A 43 -10.58 -1.59 -3.19
CA PHE A 43 -10.61 -1.82 -1.75
C PHE A 43 -9.83 -3.07 -1.29
N GLY A 44 -8.53 -2.87 -1.07
CA GLY A 44 -7.71 -3.87 -0.40
C GLY A 44 -8.23 -4.15 1.00
N GLU A 45 -8.40 -5.44 1.32
CA GLU A 45 -8.38 -5.98 2.68
C GLU A 45 -8.34 -7.52 2.62
N SER A 46 -7.17 -8.08 2.30
CA SER A 46 -6.79 -9.43 2.77
C SER A 46 -5.27 -9.68 2.65
N GLN A 47 -4.50 -8.72 3.13
CA GLN A 47 -3.41 -9.05 4.04
C GLN A 47 -3.82 -8.28 5.28
N VAL A 48 -4.11 -8.96 6.39
CA VAL A 48 -4.21 -8.28 7.67
C VAL A 48 -2.78 -7.85 7.99
N SER A 49 -2.38 -6.75 7.36
CA SER A 49 -1.10 -6.12 7.60
C SER A 49 -1.21 -5.64 9.03
N HIS A 50 -0.23 -5.99 9.87
CA HIS A 50 -0.19 -5.48 11.25
C HIS A 50 -0.22 -3.93 11.31
N THR A 51 -0.10 -3.25 10.17
CA THR A 51 -0.29 -1.82 9.98
C THR A 51 -1.75 -1.35 9.96
N ASP A 52 -2.73 -2.18 9.62
CA ASP A 52 -4.13 -1.73 9.47
C ASP A 52 -4.77 -1.31 10.79
N PRO A 53 -4.59 -2.03 11.92
CA PRO A 53 -5.04 -1.56 13.23
C PRO A 53 -4.36 -0.25 13.65
N VAL A 54 -3.07 -0.12 13.34
CA VAL A 54 -2.23 1.04 13.65
C VAL A 54 -2.69 2.27 12.86
N ILE A 55 -2.95 2.12 11.56
CA ILE A 55 -3.48 3.16 10.68
C ILE A 55 -4.90 3.56 11.13
N ASN A 56 -5.72 2.59 11.54
CA ASN A 56 -7.08 2.86 12.01
C ASN A 56 -7.11 3.58 13.37
N ALA A 57 -6.06 3.46 14.19
CA ALA A 57 -5.92 4.20 15.44
C ALA A 57 -5.61 5.70 15.25
N ILE A 58 -5.11 6.09 14.07
CA ILE A 58 -4.91 7.51 13.75
C ILE A 58 -6.28 8.17 13.51
N HIS A 59 -6.66 9.11 14.36
CA HIS A 59 -7.85 9.93 14.13
C HIS A 59 -7.64 10.92 12.99
N GLU A 60 -8.69 11.20 12.23
CA GLU A 60 -8.65 12.20 11.16
C GLU A 60 -8.28 13.58 11.72
N PHE A 61 -7.34 14.25 11.06
CA PHE A 61 -7.02 15.64 11.32
C PHE A 61 -8.19 16.50 10.91
N ASN A 62 -8.52 17.46 11.76
CA ASN A 62 -9.53 18.48 11.50
C ASN A 62 -8.94 19.78 11.99
N PHE A 63 -8.54 20.65 11.07
CA PHE A 63 -7.98 21.95 11.41
C PHE A 63 -9.03 22.81 12.12
N ASP A 64 -8.70 23.29 13.31
CA ASP A 64 -9.52 24.24 14.06
C ASP A 64 -8.64 25.37 14.59
N GLY A 65 -8.59 26.46 13.82
CA GLY A 65 -7.83 27.66 14.18
C GLY A 65 -8.35 28.39 15.41
N VAL A 66 -9.59 28.13 15.85
CA VAL A 66 -10.19 28.75 17.05
C VAL A 66 -9.86 27.93 18.30
N ALA A 67 -9.88 26.60 18.19
CA ALA A 67 -9.47 25.69 19.26
C ALA A 67 -7.95 25.45 19.34
N GLY A 68 -7.17 26.02 18.42
CA GLY A 68 -5.72 25.85 18.36
C GLY A 68 -5.28 24.45 17.91
N VAL A 69 -6.14 23.72 17.19
CA VAL A 69 -5.82 22.40 16.64
C VAL A 69 -5.07 22.60 15.33
N THR A 70 -3.74 22.60 15.44
CA THR A 70 -2.80 22.70 14.32
C THR A 70 -2.31 21.33 13.87
N PHE A 71 -1.78 21.25 12.65
CA PHE A 71 -1.18 20.01 12.15
C PHE A 71 -0.02 19.53 13.02
N GLU A 72 0.84 20.43 13.52
CA GLU A 72 1.93 20.04 14.44
C GLU A 72 1.40 19.39 15.72
N SER A 73 0.34 19.95 16.32
CA SER A 73 -0.24 19.41 17.55
C SER A 73 -0.87 18.02 17.35
N TRP A 74 -1.41 17.77 16.16
CA TRP A 74 -1.97 16.48 15.77
C TRP A 74 -0.86 15.48 15.42
N PHE A 75 0.09 15.89 14.57
CA PHE A 75 1.18 15.03 14.10
C PHE A 75 2.05 14.56 15.26
N LYS A 76 2.34 15.43 16.23
CA LYS A 76 3.11 15.07 17.44
C LYS A 76 2.47 13.92 18.24
N LYS A 77 1.14 13.73 18.18
CA LYS A 77 0.46 12.62 18.86
C LYS A 77 0.66 11.28 18.13
N TYR A 78 0.96 11.32 16.84
CA TYR A 78 1.11 10.14 15.99
C TYR A 78 2.52 10.01 15.38
N GLU A 79 3.45 10.88 15.77
CA GLU A 79 4.82 10.92 15.26
C GLU A 79 5.52 9.57 15.45
N ASP A 80 5.49 9.04 16.67
CA ASP A 80 6.04 7.73 17.00
C ASP A 80 5.44 6.60 16.14
N LEU A 81 4.15 6.71 15.82
CA LEU A 81 3.45 5.72 15.01
C LEU A 81 3.97 5.73 13.56
N PHE A 82 4.33 6.89 13.01
CA PHE A 82 4.96 6.98 11.69
C PHE A 82 6.44 6.53 11.67
N TYR A 83 7.21 6.87 12.70
CA TYR A 83 8.66 6.58 12.74
C TYR A 83 8.99 5.21 13.30
N ILE A 84 8.17 4.64 14.19
CA ILE A 84 8.42 3.37 14.89
C ILE A 84 7.53 2.28 14.30
N ASP A 85 6.20 2.40 14.40
CA ASP A 85 5.28 1.33 13.97
C ASP A 85 5.23 1.18 12.45
N LEU A 86 5.32 2.29 11.72
CA LEU A 86 5.34 2.33 10.26
C LEU A 86 6.76 2.42 9.67
N CYS A 87 7.82 2.17 10.47
CA CYS A 87 9.21 2.29 10.02
C CYS A 87 9.55 1.47 8.76
N LYS A 88 8.85 0.34 8.56
CA LYS A 88 9.06 -0.59 7.44
C LYS A 88 8.42 -0.14 6.13
N LEU A 89 7.56 0.88 6.17
CA LEU A 89 6.96 1.46 4.99
C LEU A 89 7.91 2.44 4.32
N ASP A 90 7.88 2.47 2.99
CA ASP A 90 8.54 3.50 2.20
C ASP A 90 7.84 4.86 2.41
N ASP A 91 8.58 5.93 2.11
CA ASP A 91 8.10 7.30 2.30
C ASP A 91 6.81 7.58 1.53
N ALA A 92 6.66 7.05 0.30
CA ALA A 92 5.45 7.26 -0.48
C ALA A 92 4.22 6.58 0.16
N SER A 93 4.40 5.41 0.78
CA SER A 93 3.35 4.75 1.56
C SER A 93 3.00 5.53 2.82
N LYS A 94 3.98 6.04 3.58
CA LYS A 94 3.74 6.88 4.77
C LYS A 94 3.01 8.17 4.41
N VAL A 95 3.44 8.84 3.34
CA VAL A 95 2.79 10.05 2.82
C VAL A 95 1.34 9.77 2.42
N ARG A 96 1.07 8.66 1.75
CA ARG A 96 -0.30 8.28 1.40
C ARG A 96 -1.20 8.08 2.62
N ILE A 97 -0.69 7.47 3.69
CA ILE A 97 -1.41 7.29 4.96
C ILE A 97 -1.69 8.65 5.60
N LEU A 98 -0.67 9.51 5.68
CA LEU A 98 -0.76 10.86 6.23
C LEU A 98 -1.86 11.67 5.52
N LEU A 99 -1.83 11.68 4.19
CA LEU A 99 -2.81 12.39 3.36
C LEU A 99 -4.23 11.82 3.50
N ARG A 100 -4.37 10.49 3.63
CA ARG A 100 -5.69 9.87 3.84
C ARG A 100 -6.32 10.27 5.17
N LYS A 101 -5.51 10.56 6.18
CA LYS A 101 -5.96 10.94 7.52
C LYS A 101 -6.16 12.44 7.68
N LEU A 102 -5.96 13.24 6.64
CA LEU A 102 -5.90 14.69 6.78
C LEU A 102 -7.30 15.37 6.79
N GLY A 103 -8.36 14.66 6.40
CA GLY A 103 -9.76 15.11 6.53
C GLY A 103 -10.33 15.70 5.22
N THR A 104 -11.65 15.84 5.13
CA THR A 104 -12.43 15.98 3.87
C THR A 104 -12.20 17.28 3.08
N MET A 105 -11.37 18.21 3.54
CA MET A 105 -10.98 19.41 2.78
C MET A 105 -9.77 19.14 1.85
N GLU A 106 -9.00 18.08 2.08
CA GLU A 106 -7.82 17.73 1.26
C GLU A 106 -8.13 17.05 -0.07
N HIS A 107 -9.33 16.54 -0.30
CA HIS A 107 -9.60 15.83 -1.57
C HIS A 107 -9.59 16.78 -2.79
N GLU A 108 -9.85 18.09 -2.59
CA GLU A 108 -9.68 19.14 -3.61
C GLU A 108 -8.25 19.70 -3.67
N CYS A 109 -7.51 19.76 -2.55
CA CYS A 109 -6.09 20.18 -2.53
C CYS A 109 -5.13 19.11 -3.11
N ASN A 110 -5.51 17.83 -3.03
CA ASN A 110 -4.76 16.72 -3.63
C ASN A 110 -4.65 16.87 -5.16
N SER A 111 -5.64 17.51 -5.79
CA SER A 111 -5.64 17.80 -7.24
C SER A 111 -4.72 18.95 -7.65
N ASN A 112 -4.46 19.93 -6.76
CA ASN A 112 -3.74 21.16 -7.11
C ASN A 112 -2.30 21.23 -6.58
N PHE A 113 -2.01 20.64 -5.42
CA PHE A 113 -0.68 20.74 -4.78
C PHE A 113 0.18 19.48 -4.89
N ILE A 114 -0.45 18.31 -5.02
CA ILE A 114 0.23 17.00 -5.00
C ILE A 114 0.42 16.46 -6.43
N LEU A 115 -0.44 16.87 -7.35
CA LEU A 115 -0.44 16.50 -8.76
C LEU A 115 0.62 17.16 -9.69
N PRO A 116 1.31 18.27 -9.36
CA PRO A 116 2.45 18.68 -10.17
C PRO A 116 3.74 17.88 -9.90
N LYS A 117 3.79 17.05 -8.83
CA LYS A 117 4.98 16.25 -8.49
C LYS A 117 4.77 14.77 -8.82
N ASN A 118 5.82 14.15 -9.37
CA ASN A 118 5.83 12.73 -9.69
C ASN A 118 5.59 11.93 -8.39
N PRO A 119 4.72 10.90 -8.39
CA PRO A 119 4.46 10.10 -7.19
C PRO A 119 5.68 9.38 -6.59
N ARG A 120 6.83 9.44 -7.26
CA ARG A 120 8.13 8.94 -6.79
C ARG A 120 8.96 9.97 -6.02
N ASP A 121 8.57 11.24 -5.99
CA ASP A 121 9.31 12.34 -5.34
C ASP A 121 8.73 12.72 -3.96
N PHE A 122 7.90 11.88 -3.35
CA PHE A 122 7.36 12.14 -2.02
C PHE A 122 8.35 11.71 -0.95
N ILE A 123 9.08 12.68 -0.40
CA ILE A 123 9.88 12.52 0.82
C ILE A 123 8.97 12.80 2.01
N PHE A 124 8.94 11.87 2.98
CA PHE A 124 8.01 11.96 4.11
C PHE A 124 8.22 13.22 4.95
N ASP A 125 9.46 13.50 5.35
CA ASP A 125 9.80 14.68 6.15
C ASP A 125 9.50 16.01 5.44
N GLU A 126 9.69 16.09 4.12
CA GLU A 126 9.34 17.29 3.35
C GLU A 126 7.84 17.53 3.31
N THR A 127 7.06 16.45 3.24
CA THR A 127 5.60 16.51 3.25
C THR A 127 5.08 16.98 4.61
N VAL A 128 5.62 16.42 5.70
CA VAL A 128 5.28 16.85 7.07
C VAL A 128 5.57 18.34 7.27
N LYS A 129 6.74 18.83 6.82
CA LYS A 129 7.08 20.26 6.87
C LYS A 129 6.12 21.13 6.08
N THR A 130 5.77 20.71 4.86
CA THR A 130 4.84 21.45 4.00
C THR A 130 3.46 21.54 4.64
N LEU A 131 2.96 20.44 5.21
CA LEU A 131 1.68 20.40 5.90
C LEU A 131 1.70 21.22 7.20
N ALA A 132 2.80 21.20 7.95
CA ALA A 132 3.00 22.06 9.11
C ALA A 132 3.00 23.55 8.73
N GLN A 133 3.50 23.91 7.54
CA GLN A 133 3.45 25.28 7.05
C GLN A 133 2.05 25.71 6.61
N ILE A 134 1.27 24.81 6.00
CA ILE A 134 -0.08 25.10 5.51
C ILE A 134 -1.09 25.15 6.67
N PHE A 135 -0.98 24.21 7.62
CA PHE A 135 -1.93 23.99 8.71
C PHE A 135 -1.33 24.24 10.10
N GLY A 136 -0.20 24.94 10.16
CA GLY A 136 0.40 25.43 11.41
C GLY A 136 -0.35 26.65 11.95
N GLU A 137 0.02 27.09 13.15
CA GLU A 137 -0.34 28.43 13.59
C GLU A 137 0.17 29.40 12.53
N LEU A 138 -0.71 30.25 11.99
CA LEU A 138 -0.33 31.37 11.15
C LEU A 138 0.53 32.31 11.99
N SER A 139 1.80 31.97 12.16
CA SER A 139 2.82 32.85 12.71
C SER A 139 3.15 33.84 11.61
N SER A 140 2.27 34.83 11.49
CA SER A 140 2.47 36.14 10.91
C SER A 140 2.92 36.19 9.44
N ILE A 141 1.98 36.58 8.58
CA ILE A 141 2.24 37.65 7.60
C ILE A 141 1.34 38.82 7.95
#